data_AF-A0A2K4IFX2-F1
#
_entry.id   AF-A0A2K4IFX2-F1
#
_cell.length_a   1.000
_cell.length_b   1.000
_cell.length_c   1.000
_cell.angle_alpha   90.00
_cell.angle_beta   90.00
_cell.angle_gamma   90.00
#
_symmetry.space_group_name_H-M   'P 1'
#
loop_
_entity.id
_entity.type
_entity.pdbx_description
1 polymer ?
#
loop_
_entity_poly.entity_id
_entity_poly.type
_entity_poly.pdbx_seq_one_letter_code
_entity_poly.pdbx_strand_id
1 'polypeptide(L)' 'MQASSESAITSSPFSSPEFLKFRDKLYTSRLLIVPGTDRSYPVEKAAVVVPVSDIEAVKFLKASEEYEPFKE' A
#
# COMPACT_ATOMS: atom_id res chain seq x y z
N MET A 1 37.55 6.00 -35.35
CA MET A 1 36.26 5.29 -35.46
C MET A 1 36.23 4.28 -34.33
N GLN A 2 35.25 4.11 -33.46
CA GLN A 2 34.06 4.84 -33.01
C GLN A 2 33.67 4.13 -31.69
N ALA A 3 33.14 4.88 -30.72
CA ALA A 3 32.76 4.43 -29.38
C ALA A 3 31.73 3.29 -29.36
N SER A 4 31.81 2.40 -28.36
CA SER A 4 30.73 1.47 -28.00
C SER A 4 30.79 1.08 -26.54
N SER A 5 29.94 1.70 -25.72
CA SER A 5 29.16 1.01 -24.68
C SER A 5 28.24 2.04 -24.02
N GLU A 6 27.15 2.38 -24.71
CA GLU A 6 26.02 3.06 -24.09
C GLU A 6 25.13 1.99 -23.46
N SER A 7 25.00 2.02 -22.13
CA SER A 7 24.20 1.05 -21.38
C SER A 7 22.74 1.18 -21.77
N ALA A 8 22.18 0.10 -22.32
CA ALA A 8 20.76 -0.05 -22.54
C ALA A 8 20.04 0.00 -21.18
N ILE A 9 19.43 1.14 -20.87
CA ILE A 9 18.37 1.22 -19.86
C ILE A 9 17.14 0.50 -20.41
N THR A 10 16.96 -0.76 -20.01
CA THR A 10 15.67 -1.45 -20.13
C THR A 10 14.65 -0.67 -19.30
N SER A 11 13.87 0.18 -19.97
CA SER A 11 12.63 0.72 -19.43
C SER A 11 11.64 -0.43 -19.29
N SER A 12 11.64 -1.06 -18.11
CA SER A 12 10.57 -1.98 -17.71
C SER A 12 9.30 -1.13 -17.54
N PRO A 13 8.10 -1.61 -17.92
CA PRO A 13 6.87 -0.91 -17.58
C PRO A 13 6.66 -1.03 -16.07
N PHE A 14 7.29 -0.12 -15.31
CA PHE A 14 6.98 0.06 -13.90
C PHE A 14 5.58 0.68 -13.84
N SER A 15 4.54 -0.16 -13.93
CA SER A 15 3.23 0.21 -13.43
C SER A 15 3.40 0.49 -11.95
N SER A 16 3.23 1.75 -11.56
CA SER A 16 3.19 2.15 -10.16
C SER A 16 2.22 1.23 -9.42
N PRO A 17 2.61 0.65 -8.28
CA PRO A 17 1.69 -0.17 -7.50
C PRO A 17 0.46 0.66 -7.16
N GLU A 18 -0.73 0.12 -7.47
CA GLU A 18 -1.99 0.75 -7.10
C GLU A 18 -2.20 0.57 -5.60
N PHE A 19 -2.64 1.64 -4.92
CA PHE A 19 -2.85 1.66 -3.48
C PHE A 19 -4.30 1.95 -3.14
N LEU A 20 -4.80 1.35 -2.07
CA LEU A 20 -6.07 1.68 -1.45
C LEU A 20 -5.83 2.42 -0.14
N LYS A 21 -6.68 3.40 0.10
CA LYS A 21 -6.70 4.17 1.34
C LYS A 21 -7.94 3.82 2.15
N PHE A 22 -7.75 3.64 3.45
CA PHE A 22 -8.83 3.41 4.40
C PHE A 22 -8.70 4.43 5.53
N ARG A 23 -9.83 4.98 5.98
CA ARG A 23 -9.88 5.88 7.12
C ARG A 23 -10.03 5.07 8.40
N ASP A 24 -9.19 5.38 9.38
CA ASP A 24 -9.31 4.93 10.76
C ASP A 24 -10.40 5.73 11.46
N LYS A 25 -11.45 5.06 11.94
CA LYS A 25 -12.57 5.69 12.63
C LYS A 25 -12.27 5.98 14.10
N LEU A 26 -11.20 5.40 14.65
CA LEU A 26 -10.78 5.65 16.02
C LEU A 26 -9.97 6.95 16.17
N TYR A 27 -9.46 7.51 15.06
CA TYR A 27 -8.62 8.71 15.01
C TYR A 27 -7.40 8.64 15.94
N THR A 28 -6.80 7.46 16.03
CA THR A 28 -5.62 7.25 16.87
C THR A 28 -4.41 6.91 16.02
N SER A 29 -3.25 7.48 16.34
CA SER A 29 -1.99 7.09 15.70
C SER A 29 -1.61 5.69 16.17
N ARG A 30 -1.68 4.71 15.26
CA ARG A 30 -1.42 3.29 15.56
C ARG A 30 -0.70 2.61 14.39
N LEU A 31 -0.18 1.43 14.66
CA LEU A 31 0.33 0.52 13.65
C LEU A 31 -0.72 -0.58 13.43
N LEU A 32 -1.25 -0.68 12.20
CA LEU A 32 -2.12 -1.77 11.79
C LEU A 32 -1.26 -3.03 11.63
N ILE A 33 -1.59 -4.09 12.35
CA ILE A 33 -0.98 -5.42 12.20
C ILE A 33 -1.99 -6.33 11.50
N VAL A 34 -1.62 -6.92 10.36
CA VAL A 34 -2.51 -7.83 9.63
C VAL A 34 -2.40 -9.23 10.24
N PRO A 35 -3.46 -9.78 10.88
CA PRO A 35 -3.38 -11.03 11.62
C PRO A 35 -2.96 -12.21 10.74
N GLY A 36 -2.12 -13.10 11.27
CA GLY A 36 -1.63 -14.27 10.55
C GLY A 36 -0.53 -13.97 9.52
N THR A 37 -0.06 -12.72 9.46
CA THR A 37 1.04 -12.29 8.60
C THR A 37 2.07 -11.49 9.40
N ASP A 38 3.25 -11.25 8.81
CA ASP A 38 4.27 -10.35 9.37
C ASP A 38 4.09 -8.89 8.90
N ARG A 39 2.94 -8.57 8.29
CA ARG A 39 2.72 -7.26 7.65
C ARG A 39 2.18 -6.24 8.65
N SER A 40 2.77 -5.05 8.60
CA SER A 40 2.34 -3.90 9.38
C SER A 40 2.26 -2.64 8.55
N TYR A 41 1.22 -1.82 8.76
CA TYR A 41 1.02 -0.55 8.06
C TYR A 41 0.81 0.59 9.05
N PRO A 42 1.52 1.72 8.91
CA PRO A 42 1.28 2.87 9.77
C PRO A 42 -0.08 3.49 9.47
N VAL A 43 -0.78 3.91 10.52
CA VAL A 43 -1.98 4.76 10.43
C VAL A 43 -1.52 6.21 10.59
N GLU A 44 -1.49 6.94 9.48
CA GLU A 44 -1.06 8.34 9.41
C GLU A 44 -2.25 9.24 9.15
N LYS A 45 -2.42 10.29 9.96
CA LYS A 45 -3.55 11.25 9.84
C LYS A 45 -4.92 10.55 9.75
N ALA A 46 -5.12 9.54 10.60
CA ALA A 46 -6.33 8.69 10.61
C ALA A 46 -6.60 7.98 9.28
N ALA A 47 -5.55 7.64 8.52
CA ALA A 47 -5.67 6.84 7.32
C ALA A 47 -4.55 5.79 7.24
N VAL A 48 -4.87 4.63 6.70
CA VAL A 48 -3.91 3.58 6.35
C VAL A 48 -3.92 3.39 4.84
N VAL A 49 -2.73 3.25 4.27
CA VAL A 49 -2.54 3.02 2.84
C VAL A 49 -1.92 1.64 2.64
N VAL A 50 -2.57 0.81 1.83
CA VAL A 50 -2.12 -0.55 1.55
C VAL A 50 -2.08 -0.78 0.04
N PRO A 51 -1.12 -1.55 -0.49
CA PRO A 51 -1.10 -1.90 -1.90
C PRO A 51 -2.27 -2.83 -2.26
N VAL A 52 -2.87 -2.65 -3.43
CA VAL A 52 -3.98 -3.48 -3.93
C VAL A 52 -3.57 -4.93 -4.10
N SER A 53 -2.29 -5.17 -4.39
CA SER A 53 -1.70 -6.52 -4.47
C SER A 53 -1.74 -7.27 -3.13
N ASP A 54 -1.90 -6.57 -2.01
CA ASP A 54 -1.98 -7.16 -0.67
C ASP A 54 -3.41 -7.56 -0.32
N ILE A 55 -3.86 -8.67 -0.90
CA ILE A 55 -5.24 -9.14 -0.79
C ILE A 55 -5.63 -9.41 0.67
N GLU A 56 -4.69 -9.85 1.51
CA GLU A 56 -4.92 -10.14 2.93
C GLU A 56 -5.16 -8.85 3.73
N ALA A 57 -4.32 -7.83 3.56
CA ALA A 57 -4.50 -6.54 4.20
C ALA A 57 -5.81 -5.86 3.75
N VAL A 58 -6.09 -5.88 2.44
CA VAL A 58 -7.32 -5.31 1.88
C VAL A 58 -8.56 -6.04 2.41
N LYS A 59 -8.53 -7.37 2.51
CA LYS A 59 -9.65 -8.15 3.05
C LYS A 59 -9.86 -7.87 4.53
N PHE A 60 -8.78 -7.79 5.32
CA PHE A 60 -8.85 -7.45 6.73
C PHE A 60 -9.48 -6.08 6.96
N LEU A 61 -8.99 -5.06 6.25
CA LEU A 61 -9.49 -3.69 6.37
C LEU A 61 -10.95 -3.54 5.95
N LYS A 62 -11.38 -4.23 4.89
CA LYS A 62 -12.78 -4.23 4.46
C LYS A 62 -13.73 -4.97 5.41
N ALA A 63 -13.22 -5.90 6.21
CA ALA A 63 -14.00 -6.67 7.16
C ALA A 63 -14.05 -6.05 8.57
N SER A 64 -13.19 -5.08 8.88
CA SER A 64 -13.17 -4.39 10.17
C SER A 64 -14.15 -3.21 10.19
N GLU A 65 -14.91 -3.07 11.28
CA GLU A 65 -15.82 -1.94 11.49
C GLU A 65 -15.08 -0.65 11.89
N GLU A 66 -13.80 -0.76 12.27
CA GLU A 66 -12.92 0.35 12.66
C GLU A 66 -12.38 1.11 11.45
N TYR A 67 -12.39 0.51 10.27
CA TYR A 67 -11.87 1.12 9.04
C TYR A 67 -12.98 1.26 8.00
N GLU A 68 -12.94 2.36 7.26
CA GLU A 68 -13.84 2.60 6.12
C GLU A 68 -13.02 2.88 4.85
N PRO A 69 -13.43 2.39 3.67
CA PRO A 69 -12.77 2.74 2.42
C PRO A 69 -12.80 4.25 2.20
N PHE A 70 -11.62 4.85 2.02
CA PHE A 70 -11.51 6.27 1.72
C PHE A 70 -11.67 6.45 0.22
N LYS A 71 -12.85 6.86 -0.23
CA LYS A 71 -13.04 7.39 -1.58
C LYS A 71 -12.56 8.84 -1.58
N GLU A 72 -11.57 9.14 -2.43
CA GLU A 72 -11.29 10.51 -2.85
C GLU A 72 -12.42 11.08 -3.71
#